data_AF-A0A930X733-F1
#
_entry.id   AF-A0A930X733-F1
#
_cell.length_a   1.000
_cell.length_b   1.000
_cell.length_c   1.000
_cell.angle_alpha   90.00
_cell.angle_beta   90.00
_cell.angle_gamma   90.00
#
_symmetry.space_group_name_H-M   'P 1'
#
loop_
_entity.id
_entity.type
_entity.pdbx_description
1 polymer ?
#
loop_
_entity_poly.entity_id
_entity_poly.type
_entity_poly.pdbx_seq_one_letter_code
_entity_poly.pdbx_strand_id
1 'polypeptide(L)'
;MPAYLIATFSALSAAKCRAYGRSDTAEVAAIEARIAALCAKHQLPEAPKVCACVWRGQPEAPELLVFEHPHAGYQIVKGSLEGDEDPGLAALRELEEEAGLQLQSPGEAIGSLHRLHPGRPFETGPLEHQHWQLFLIPAPPDLPEAWQHAATGSIEEEGLIFRCCWQPLNGDYAHFAPVFQQVLQRCSDHLWPADSPFRTGAD
;
A
#
# COMPACT_ATOMS: atom_id res chain seq x y z
N MET A 1 19.48 -11.25 -13.76
CA MET A 1 18.36 -12.12 -13.31
C MET A 1 17.42 -11.44 -12.30
N PRO A 2 17.91 -10.76 -11.23
CA PRO A 2 17.03 -10.12 -10.24
C PRO A 2 16.07 -9.07 -10.83
N ALA A 3 16.59 -8.18 -11.69
CA ALA A 3 15.79 -7.11 -12.30
C ALA A 3 14.61 -7.62 -13.15
N TYR A 4 14.82 -8.69 -13.93
CA TYR A 4 13.75 -9.30 -14.71
C TYR A 4 12.65 -9.89 -13.83
N LEU A 5 13.04 -10.54 -12.72
CA LEU A 5 12.09 -11.14 -11.80
C LEU A 5 11.29 -10.06 -11.04
N ILE A 6 11.94 -8.99 -10.59
CA ILE A 6 11.28 -7.82 -9.98
C ILE A 6 10.26 -7.20 -10.95
N ALA A 7 10.66 -6.94 -12.19
CA ALA A 7 9.77 -6.39 -13.21
C ALA A 7 8.59 -7.32 -13.51
N THR A 8 8.82 -8.64 -13.52
CA THR A 8 7.77 -9.65 -13.70
C THR A 8 6.74 -9.60 -12.58
N PHE A 9 7.18 -9.52 -11.31
CA PHE A 9 6.26 -9.40 -10.17
C PHE A 9 5.46 -8.10 -10.21
N SER A 10 6.11 -6.97 -10.54
CA SER A 10 5.41 -5.70 -10.70
C SER A 10 4.34 -5.76 -11.79
N ALA A 11 4.64 -6.40 -12.93
CA ALA A 11 3.68 -6.56 -14.02
C ALA A 11 2.52 -7.47 -13.64
N LEU A 12 2.78 -8.59 -12.96
CA LEU A 12 1.75 -9.50 -12.45
C LEU A 12 0.86 -8.82 -11.40
N SER A 13 1.45 -8.07 -10.46
CA SER A 13 0.70 -7.31 -9.46
C SER A 13 -0.24 -6.29 -10.12
N ALA A 14 0.28 -5.50 -11.06
CA ALA A 14 -0.54 -4.54 -11.81
C ALA A 14 -1.64 -5.23 -12.65
N ALA A 15 -1.36 -6.38 -13.26
CA ALA A 15 -2.36 -7.17 -13.97
C ALA A 15 -3.45 -7.68 -13.01
N LYS A 16 -3.06 -8.15 -11.82
CA LYS A 16 -3.99 -8.59 -10.78
C LYS A 16 -4.93 -7.47 -10.35
N CYS A 17 -4.41 -6.26 -10.13
CA CYS A 17 -5.24 -5.10 -9.79
C CYS A 17 -6.26 -4.78 -10.88
N ARG A 18 -5.86 -4.83 -12.16
CA ARG A 18 -6.78 -4.62 -13.28
C ARG A 18 -7.86 -5.70 -13.36
N ALA A 19 -7.50 -6.97 -13.15
CA ALA A 19 -8.44 -8.08 -13.10
C ALA A 19 -9.42 -7.94 -11.92
N TYR A 20 -8.91 -7.58 -10.74
CA TYR A 20 -9.70 -7.31 -9.54
C TYR A 20 -10.71 -6.18 -9.77
N GLY A 21 -10.30 -5.07 -10.39
CA GLY A 21 -11.20 -3.95 -10.72
C GLY A 21 -12.30 -4.30 -11.74
N ARG A 22 -12.10 -5.35 -12.56
CA ARG A 22 -13.13 -5.90 -13.44
C ARG A 22 -13.97 -7.00 -12.77
N SER A 23 -13.71 -7.30 -11.51
CA SER A 23 -14.29 -8.45 -10.79
C SER A 23 -14.03 -9.79 -11.48
N ASP A 24 -12.93 -9.93 -12.24
CA ASP A 24 -12.54 -11.17 -12.91
C ASP A 24 -11.80 -12.10 -11.93
N THR A 25 -12.57 -12.84 -11.15
CA THR A 25 -12.03 -13.73 -10.11
C THR A 25 -11.17 -14.87 -10.69
N ALA A 26 -11.45 -15.30 -11.93
CA ALA A 26 -10.69 -16.36 -12.58
C ALA A 26 -9.29 -15.86 -12.99
N GLU A 27 -9.21 -14.67 -13.57
CA GLU A 27 -7.92 -14.04 -13.91
C GLU A 27 -7.10 -13.71 -12.65
N VAL A 28 -7.74 -13.19 -11.58
CA VAL A 28 -7.07 -12.96 -10.29
C VAL A 28 -6.46 -14.25 -9.76
N ALA A 29 -7.22 -15.34 -9.68
CA ALA A 29 -6.74 -16.63 -9.17
C ALA A 29 -5.60 -17.21 -10.03
N ALA A 30 -5.69 -17.07 -11.36
CA ALA A 30 -4.63 -17.51 -12.27
C ALA A 30 -3.31 -16.74 -12.06
N ILE A 31 -3.40 -15.42 -11.83
CA ILE A 31 -2.23 -14.58 -11.54
C ILE A 31 -1.63 -14.93 -10.18
N GLU A 32 -2.44 -15.14 -9.14
CA GLU A 32 -1.94 -15.55 -7.82
C GLU A 32 -1.23 -16.90 -7.86
N ALA A 33 -1.82 -17.89 -8.56
CA ALA A 33 -1.17 -19.18 -8.77
C ALA A 33 0.17 -19.03 -9.51
N ARG A 34 0.25 -18.11 -10.49
CA ARG A 34 1.50 -17.81 -11.20
C ARG A 34 2.55 -17.18 -10.29
N ILE A 35 2.16 -16.25 -9.42
CA ILE A 35 3.04 -15.63 -8.43
C ILE A 35 3.55 -16.69 -7.45
N ALA A 36 2.66 -17.51 -6.87
CA ALA A 36 3.03 -18.58 -5.95
C ALA A 36 4.02 -19.57 -6.58
N ALA A 37 3.80 -19.96 -7.84
CA ALA A 37 4.72 -20.83 -8.56
C ALA A 37 6.11 -20.19 -8.77
N LEU A 38 6.18 -18.87 -8.99
CA LEU A 38 7.45 -18.15 -9.08
C LEU A 38 8.16 -18.05 -7.72
N CYS A 39 7.43 -17.75 -6.65
CA CYS A 39 7.97 -17.75 -5.29
C CYS A 39 8.56 -19.10 -4.93
N ALA A 40 7.82 -20.19 -5.15
CA ALA A 40 8.28 -21.55 -4.90
C ALA A 40 9.50 -21.92 -5.76
N LYS A 41 9.50 -21.56 -7.05
CA LYS A 41 10.62 -21.83 -7.97
C LYS A 41 11.92 -21.13 -7.55
N HIS A 42 11.80 -19.93 -7.00
CA HIS A 42 12.94 -19.09 -6.62
C HIS A 42 13.23 -19.09 -5.12
N GLN A 43 12.50 -19.90 -4.34
CA GLN A 43 12.62 -19.99 -2.87
C GLN A 43 12.56 -18.62 -2.20
N LEU A 44 11.64 -17.77 -2.67
CA LEU A 44 11.46 -16.42 -2.14
C LEU A 44 10.74 -16.52 -0.79
N PRO A 45 11.35 -16.05 0.32
CA PRO A 45 10.65 -15.98 1.60
C PRO A 45 9.48 -15.00 1.48
N GLU A 46 8.37 -15.35 2.12
CA GLU A 46 7.19 -14.50 2.20
C GLU A 46 7.38 -13.45 3.30
N ALA A 47 6.98 -12.23 3.00
CA ALA A 47 6.99 -11.09 3.91
C ALA A 47 5.60 -10.42 3.85
N PRO A 48 4.61 -10.89 4.63
CA PRO A 48 3.28 -10.30 4.62
C PRO A 48 3.33 -8.87 5.16
N LYS A 49 2.64 -7.97 4.48
CA LYS A 49 2.54 -6.55 4.80
C LYS A 49 1.09 -6.12 4.82
N VAL A 50 0.81 -5.08 5.59
CA VAL A 50 -0.46 -4.36 5.57
C VAL A 50 -0.21 -2.91 5.20
N CYS A 51 -1.17 -2.30 4.51
CA CYS A 51 -1.09 -0.92 4.07
C CYS A 51 -2.40 -0.21 4.41
N ALA A 52 -2.33 0.78 5.28
CA ALA A 52 -3.46 1.54 5.78
C ALA A 52 -3.66 2.81 4.94
N CYS A 53 -4.64 2.75 4.04
CA CYS A 53 -4.96 3.80 3.10
C CYS A 53 -6.07 4.68 3.70
N VAL A 54 -5.70 5.63 4.57
CA VAL A 54 -6.67 6.55 5.17
C VAL A 54 -7.07 7.59 4.14
N TRP A 55 -8.36 7.76 3.88
CA TRP A 55 -8.87 8.71 2.90
C TRP A 55 -9.90 9.67 3.51
N ARG A 56 -9.95 10.90 2.97
CA ARG A 56 -10.96 11.91 3.32
C ARG A 56 -11.45 12.61 2.07
N GLY A 57 -12.42 13.51 2.24
CA GLY A 57 -12.90 14.41 1.20
C GLY A 57 -14.19 13.92 0.55
N GLN A 58 -14.67 14.72 -0.39
CA GLN A 58 -15.87 14.39 -1.16
C GLN A 58 -15.53 13.42 -2.29
N PRO A 59 -16.52 12.68 -2.82
CA PRO A 59 -16.30 11.77 -3.94
C PRO A 59 -15.64 12.42 -5.16
N GLU A 60 -15.80 13.73 -5.41
CA GLU A 60 -15.18 14.43 -6.54
C GLU A 60 -13.68 14.74 -6.37
N ALA A 61 -13.20 14.78 -5.13
CA ALA A 61 -11.82 15.16 -4.80
C ALA A 61 -11.38 14.50 -3.47
N PRO A 62 -11.32 13.17 -3.41
CA PRO A 62 -10.78 12.46 -2.27
C PRO A 62 -9.27 12.69 -2.18
N GLU A 63 -8.79 12.68 -0.95
CA GLU A 63 -7.37 12.79 -0.62
C GLU A 63 -6.97 11.57 0.20
N LEU A 64 -5.73 11.14 0.03
CA LEU A 64 -5.12 10.08 0.83
C LEU A 64 -4.15 10.66 1.84
N LEU A 65 -4.16 10.12 3.04
CA LEU A 65 -3.14 10.38 4.03
C LEU A 65 -1.83 9.72 3.59
N VAL A 66 -0.76 10.51 3.58
CA VAL A 66 0.60 10.05 3.38
C VAL A 66 1.48 10.65 4.45
N PHE A 67 2.69 10.12 4.59
CA PHE A 67 3.72 10.77 5.37
C PHE A 67 5.02 10.94 4.57
N GLU A 68 5.73 12.02 4.85
CA GLU A 68 7.07 12.27 4.33
C GLU A 68 8.10 11.63 5.27
N HIS A 69 8.77 10.58 4.80
CA HIS A 69 9.89 9.96 5.48
C HIS A 69 11.17 10.76 5.21
N PRO A 70 11.98 11.11 6.23
CA PRO A 70 13.13 12.01 6.09
C PRO A 70 14.20 11.50 5.11
N HIS A 71 14.22 10.19 4.85
CA HIS A 71 15.21 9.55 3.97
C HIS A 71 14.62 8.80 2.77
N ALA A 72 13.29 8.65 2.71
CA ALA A 72 12.64 7.78 1.70
C ALA A 72 11.52 8.49 0.92
N GLY A 73 11.29 9.78 1.19
CA GLY A 73 10.24 10.56 0.53
C GLY A 73 8.85 10.16 1.01
N TYR A 74 7.85 10.37 0.15
CA TYR A 74 6.47 10.11 0.52
C TYR A 74 6.12 8.63 0.54
N GLN A 75 5.44 8.21 1.61
CA GLN A 75 4.98 6.85 1.84
C GLN A 75 3.53 6.85 2.32
N ILE A 76 2.87 5.71 2.14
CA ILE A 76 1.59 5.39 2.78
C ILE A 76 1.91 4.51 3.99
N VAL A 77 1.12 4.65 5.05
CA VAL A 77 1.26 3.86 6.28
C VAL A 77 1.25 2.38 5.97
N LYS A 78 2.33 1.69 6.33
CA LYS A 78 2.50 0.26 6.06
C LYS A 78 3.57 -0.37 6.94
N GLY A 79 3.29 -1.59 7.36
CA GLY A 79 4.31 -2.41 8.01
C GLY A 79 4.00 -3.89 7.98
N SER A 80 4.61 -4.62 8.91
CA SER A 80 4.66 -6.08 8.87
C SER A 80 3.42 -6.67 9.53
N LEU A 81 2.87 -7.71 8.93
CA LEU A 81 1.95 -8.58 9.66
C LEU A 81 2.76 -9.46 10.60
N GLU A 82 2.46 -9.42 11.90
CA GLU A 82 3.18 -10.17 12.92
C GLU A 82 2.43 -11.42 13.37
N GLY A 83 3.09 -12.58 13.33
CA GLY A 83 2.49 -13.85 13.75
C GLY A 83 1.17 -14.14 13.04
N ASP A 84 0.14 -14.44 13.83
CA ASP A 84 -1.23 -14.72 13.36
C ASP A 84 -2.18 -13.53 13.62
N GLU A 85 -1.65 -12.29 13.69
CA GLU A 85 -2.45 -11.08 13.88
C GLU A 85 -3.47 -10.91 12.73
N ASP A 86 -4.67 -10.39 13.05
CA ASP A 86 -5.65 -10.03 12.03
C ASP A 86 -5.09 -8.89 11.15
N PRO A 87 -5.11 -9.01 9.81
CA PRO A 87 -4.52 -8.00 8.94
C PRO A 87 -5.16 -6.60 9.07
N GLY A 88 -6.44 -6.53 9.42
CA GLY A 88 -7.10 -5.27 9.70
C GLY A 88 -6.59 -4.64 11.00
N LEU A 89 -6.45 -5.43 12.07
CA LEU A 89 -5.87 -4.97 13.33
C LEU A 89 -4.41 -4.53 13.17
N ALA A 90 -3.62 -5.26 12.39
CA ALA A 90 -2.27 -4.86 12.05
C ALA A 90 -2.24 -3.50 11.32
N ALA A 91 -3.15 -3.26 10.38
CA ALA A 91 -3.25 -1.97 9.69
C ALA A 91 -3.57 -0.81 10.66
N LEU A 92 -4.38 -1.07 11.70
CA LEU A 92 -4.68 -0.09 12.75
C LEU A 92 -3.47 0.16 13.66
N ARG A 93 -2.73 -0.88 14.03
CA ARG A 93 -1.48 -0.77 14.80
C ARG A 93 -0.46 0.10 14.05
N GLU A 94 -0.23 -0.17 12.77
CA GLU A 94 0.71 0.60 11.95
C GLU A 94 0.30 2.09 11.81
N LEU A 95 -1.01 2.40 11.80
CA LEU A 95 -1.50 3.79 11.84
C LEU A 95 -1.18 4.51 13.15
N GLU A 96 -1.29 3.79 14.26
CA GLU A 96 -0.87 4.33 15.55
C GLU A 96 0.63 4.57 15.59
N GLU A 97 1.42 3.63 15.09
CA GLU A 97 2.89 3.65 15.14
C GLU A 97 3.55 4.65 14.17
N GLU A 98 3.03 4.80 12.95
CA GLU A 98 3.65 5.67 11.92
C GLU A 98 2.97 7.04 11.82
N ALA A 99 1.70 7.16 12.23
CA ALA A 99 0.92 8.40 12.06
C ALA A 99 0.26 8.91 13.36
N GLY A 100 0.32 8.17 14.47
CA GLY A 100 -0.34 8.54 15.72
C GLY A 100 -1.87 8.55 15.62
N LEU A 101 -2.45 7.82 14.66
CA LEU A 101 -3.88 7.76 14.42
C LEU A 101 -4.49 6.48 14.96
N GLN A 102 -5.21 6.59 16.07
CA GLN A 102 -5.98 5.47 16.63
C GLN A 102 -7.39 5.43 16.02
N LEU A 103 -7.65 4.42 15.19
CA LEU A 103 -8.95 4.18 14.58
C LEU A 103 -9.56 2.87 15.10
N GLN A 104 -10.89 2.79 15.09
CA GLN A 104 -11.62 1.64 15.67
C GLN A 104 -11.98 0.55 14.65
N SER A 105 -11.83 0.84 13.36
CA SER A 105 -12.20 -0.07 12.28
C SER A 105 -11.18 0.03 11.14
N PRO A 106 -10.73 -1.11 10.58
CA PRO A 106 -9.80 -1.14 9.45
C PRO A 106 -10.48 -0.84 8.11
N GLY A 107 -11.75 -0.41 8.11
CA GLY A 107 -12.47 -0.06 6.89
C GLY A 107 -12.64 -1.26 5.95
N GLU A 108 -12.42 -1.04 4.67
CA GLU A 108 -12.62 -2.05 3.63
C GLU A 108 -11.30 -2.64 3.13
N ALA A 109 -11.23 -3.96 2.99
CA ALA A 109 -10.14 -4.60 2.25
C ALA A 109 -10.35 -4.37 0.74
N ILE A 110 -9.45 -3.60 0.11
CA ILE A 110 -9.59 -3.19 -1.30
C ILE A 110 -8.71 -4.00 -2.26
N GLY A 111 -8.03 -5.02 -1.76
CA GLY A 111 -7.23 -5.96 -2.55
C GLY A 111 -5.82 -6.15 -1.98
N SER A 112 -4.91 -6.63 -2.82
CA SER A 112 -3.52 -6.82 -2.43
C SER A 112 -2.53 -6.63 -3.58
N LEU A 113 -1.29 -6.29 -3.24
CA LEU A 113 -0.17 -6.09 -4.16
C LEU A 113 0.96 -7.08 -3.89
N HIS A 114 1.73 -7.40 -4.91
CA HIS A 114 2.91 -8.23 -4.81
C HIS A 114 4.13 -7.47 -5.32
N ARG A 115 5.21 -7.44 -4.53
CA ARG A 115 6.51 -6.95 -4.99
C ARG A 115 7.62 -7.87 -4.52
N LEU A 116 8.72 -7.86 -5.27
CA LEU A 116 9.98 -8.33 -4.75
C LEU A 116 10.78 -7.16 -4.22
N HIS A 117 11.37 -7.34 -3.06
CA HIS A 117 12.22 -6.35 -2.43
C HIS A 117 13.47 -7.06 -1.89
N PRO A 118 14.66 -6.44 -1.96
CA PRO A 118 15.79 -6.94 -1.18
C PRO A 118 15.44 -6.89 0.31
N GLY A 119 15.58 -8.01 1.01
CA GLY A 119 15.26 -8.09 2.43
C GLY A 119 16.14 -7.19 3.30
N ARG A 120 15.65 -6.90 4.51
CA ARG A 120 16.36 -6.19 5.59
C ARG A 120 17.56 -7.02 6.10
N PRO A 121 18.58 -6.41 6.75
CA PRO A 121 18.66 -5.02 7.22
C PRO A 121 19.42 -4.02 6.32
N PHE A 122 19.88 -4.42 5.13
CA PHE A 122 20.78 -3.55 4.34
C PHE A 122 20.23 -3.13 2.97
N GLU A 123 18.98 -3.45 2.63
CA GLU A 123 18.44 -3.32 1.26
C GLU A 123 19.30 -4.02 0.18
N THR A 124 20.21 -4.89 0.61
CA THR A 124 21.08 -5.75 -0.20
C THR A 124 20.94 -7.22 0.19
N GLY A 125 19.95 -7.55 1.03
CA GLY A 125 19.64 -8.91 1.43
C GLY A 125 19.07 -9.77 0.28
N PRO A 126 18.82 -11.06 0.53
CA PRO A 126 18.12 -11.90 -0.43
C PRO A 126 16.75 -11.30 -0.77
N LEU A 127 16.28 -11.52 -2.00
CA LEU A 127 14.95 -11.06 -2.40
C LEU A 127 13.88 -11.77 -1.57
N GLU A 128 12.99 -10.99 -0.98
CA GLU A 128 11.74 -11.46 -0.36
C GLU A 128 10.55 -11.11 -1.23
N HIS A 129 9.49 -11.93 -1.14
CA HIS A 129 8.19 -11.64 -1.73
C HIS A 129 7.33 -10.93 -0.69
N GLN A 130 7.17 -9.62 -0.86
CA GLN A 130 6.23 -8.87 -0.05
C GLN A 130 4.82 -8.98 -0.64
N HIS A 131 3.88 -9.44 0.19
CA HIS A 131 2.45 -9.49 -0.13
C HIS A 131 1.72 -8.45 0.73
N TRP A 132 1.27 -7.37 0.09
CA TRP A 132 0.67 -6.23 0.78
C TRP A 132 -0.85 -6.34 0.73
N GLN A 133 -1.49 -6.46 1.88
CA GLN A 133 -2.95 -6.34 2.01
C GLN A 133 -3.32 -4.87 2.19
N LEU A 134 -4.29 -4.39 1.41
CA LEU A 134 -4.64 -2.97 1.36
C LEU A 134 -5.99 -2.72 2.03
N PHE A 135 -6.00 -1.79 2.98
CA PHE A 135 -7.19 -1.40 3.74
C PHE A 135 -7.51 0.06 3.48
N LEU A 136 -8.70 0.35 2.92
CA LEU A 136 -9.18 1.70 2.70
C LEU A 136 -10.03 2.15 3.89
N ILE A 137 -9.55 3.17 4.59
CA ILE A 137 -10.09 3.56 5.90
C ILE A 137 -10.61 4.99 5.83
N PRO A 138 -11.90 5.24 6.08
CA PRO A 138 -12.41 6.60 6.17
C PRO A 138 -11.76 7.35 7.33
N ALA A 139 -11.24 8.54 7.06
CA ALA A 139 -10.70 9.42 8.08
C ALA A 139 -11.82 9.88 9.05
N PRO A 140 -11.52 10.00 10.36
CA PRO A 140 -12.38 10.75 11.27
C PRO A 140 -12.61 12.19 10.78
N PRO A 141 -13.76 12.80 11.14
CA PRO A 141 -13.93 14.23 10.95
C PRO A 141 -12.85 15.01 11.72
N ASP A 142 -12.50 16.19 11.21
CA ASP A 142 -11.66 17.19 11.90
C ASP A 142 -10.18 16.80 12.13
N LEU A 143 -9.63 15.85 11.37
CA LEU A 143 -8.17 15.68 11.32
C LEU A 143 -7.48 16.91 10.72
N PRO A 144 -6.31 17.32 11.25
CA PRO A 144 -5.59 18.49 10.75
C PRO A 144 -5.08 18.29 9.31
N GLU A 145 -4.83 19.40 8.61
CA GLU A 145 -4.28 19.41 7.25
C GLU A 145 -2.88 18.78 7.17
N ALA A 146 -2.10 18.89 8.25
CA ALA A 146 -0.82 18.21 8.41
C ALA A 146 -0.45 18.12 9.89
N TRP A 147 0.35 17.12 10.24
CA TRP A 147 0.94 17.00 11.58
C TRP A 147 2.29 16.27 11.51
N GLN A 148 3.01 16.28 12.62
CA GLN A 148 4.24 15.52 12.80
C GLN A 148 4.01 14.41 13.81
N HIS A 149 4.61 13.25 13.55
CA HIS A 149 4.55 12.10 14.43
C HIS A 149 5.94 11.50 14.61
N ALA A 150 6.30 11.17 15.85
CA ALA A 150 7.53 10.43 16.12
C ALA A 150 7.23 8.94 15.95
N ALA A 151 7.78 8.34 14.90
CA ALA A 151 7.47 6.96 14.54
C ALA A 151 7.93 5.98 15.63
N THR A 152 7.09 4.98 15.93
CA THR A 152 7.36 3.99 16.98
C THR A 152 7.33 2.53 16.48
N GLY A 153 7.20 2.31 15.16
CA GLY A 153 7.01 0.99 14.57
C GLY A 153 8.24 0.08 14.65
N SER A 154 9.44 0.64 14.72
CA SER A 154 10.67 -0.15 14.83
C SER A 154 11.84 0.61 15.43
N ILE A 155 12.87 -0.12 15.85
CA ILE A 155 14.13 0.46 16.32
C ILE A 155 14.86 1.25 15.21
N GLU A 156 14.61 0.88 13.94
CA GLU A 156 15.17 1.58 12.78
C GLU A 156 14.49 2.94 12.55
N GLU A 157 13.30 3.12 13.11
CA GLU A 157 12.51 4.35 13.05
C GLU A 157 12.65 5.20 14.32
N GLU A 158 13.41 4.74 15.32
CA GLU A 158 13.60 5.46 16.57
C GLU A 158 14.23 6.84 16.33
N GLY A 159 13.51 7.88 16.74
CA GLY A 159 13.92 9.27 16.56
C GLY A 159 13.58 9.86 15.19
N LEU A 160 12.97 9.10 14.28
CA LEU A 160 12.45 9.63 13.02
C LEU A 160 11.13 10.38 13.28
N ILE A 161 11.02 11.57 12.69
CA ILE A 161 9.78 12.34 12.67
C ILE A 161 9.20 12.27 11.26
N PHE A 162 8.00 11.72 11.15
CA PHE A 162 7.24 11.68 9.92
C PHE A 162 6.31 12.89 9.86
N ARG A 163 6.26 13.54 8.70
CA ARG A 163 5.31 14.62 8.44
C ARG A 163 4.11 14.07 7.67
N CYS A 164 3.00 13.89 8.37
CA CYS A 164 1.73 13.44 7.80
C CYS A 164 1.02 14.61 7.10
N CYS A 165 0.51 14.38 5.89
CA CYS A 165 -0.31 15.33 5.16
C CYS A 165 -1.19 14.64 4.12
N TRP A 166 -2.15 15.37 3.57
CA TRP A 166 -3.09 14.86 2.58
C TRP A 166 -2.55 15.08 1.16
N GLN A 167 -2.74 14.09 0.29
CA GLN A 167 -2.43 14.18 -1.14
C GLN A 167 -3.68 13.91 -1.98
N PRO A 168 -4.00 14.77 -2.96
CA PRO A 168 -5.14 14.55 -3.85
C PRO A 168 -5.03 13.23 -4.61
N LEU A 169 -6.11 12.46 -4.65
CA LEU A 169 -6.12 11.19 -5.38
C LEU A 169 -6.23 11.35 -6.92
N ASN A 170 -6.41 12.57 -7.41
CA ASN A 170 -6.42 12.92 -8.83
C ASN A 170 -5.12 13.64 -9.27
N GLY A 171 -4.09 13.62 -8.43
CA GLY A 171 -2.82 14.29 -8.67
C GLY A 171 -1.78 13.45 -9.43
N ASP A 172 -0.61 14.05 -9.67
CA ASP A 172 0.58 13.37 -10.19
C ASP A 172 1.35 12.67 -9.06
N TYR A 173 1.59 11.37 -9.22
CA TYR A 173 2.30 10.53 -8.25
C TYR A 173 3.75 10.19 -8.62
N ALA A 174 4.33 10.85 -9.63
CA ALA A 174 5.68 10.56 -10.09
C ALA A 174 6.76 10.65 -8.99
N HIS A 175 6.49 11.41 -7.93
CA HIS A 175 7.37 11.58 -6.77
C HIS A 175 7.24 10.46 -5.71
N PHE A 176 6.24 9.58 -5.82
CA PHE A 176 6.13 8.39 -5.00
C PHE A 176 6.95 7.24 -5.57
N ALA A 177 7.45 6.35 -4.71
CA ALA A 177 8.01 5.09 -5.17
C ALA A 177 6.96 4.27 -5.95
N PRO A 178 7.35 3.46 -6.97
CA PRO A 178 6.39 2.76 -7.84
C PRO A 178 5.36 1.86 -7.12
N VAL A 179 5.70 1.31 -5.95
CA VAL A 179 4.74 0.53 -5.14
C VAL A 179 3.62 1.41 -4.59
N PHE A 180 3.94 2.60 -4.09
CA PHE A 180 2.93 3.53 -3.56
C PHE A 180 2.08 4.13 -4.68
N GLN A 181 2.63 4.33 -5.87
CA GLN A 181 1.84 4.68 -7.06
C GLN A 181 0.77 3.61 -7.37
N GLN A 182 1.09 2.32 -7.21
CA GLN A 182 0.12 1.23 -7.38
C GLN A 182 -0.94 1.23 -6.28
N VAL A 183 -0.58 1.54 -5.03
CA VAL A 183 -1.53 1.69 -3.93
C VAL A 183 -2.49 2.86 -4.19
N LEU A 184 -1.96 4.02 -4.57
CA LEU A 184 -2.74 5.22 -4.92
C LEU A 184 -3.70 4.93 -6.07
N GLN A 185 -3.22 4.28 -7.13
CA GLN A 185 -4.06 3.86 -8.25
C GLN A 185 -5.17 2.91 -7.80
N ARG A 186 -4.86 1.95 -6.90
CA ARG A 186 -5.87 1.01 -6.41
C ARG A 186 -6.92 1.70 -5.54
N CYS A 187 -6.53 2.66 -4.70
CA CYS A 187 -7.46 3.49 -3.94
C CYS A 187 -8.35 4.31 -4.87
N SER A 188 -7.74 4.94 -5.89
CA SER A 188 -8.44 5.68 -6.94
C SER A 188 -9.45 4.81 -7.66
N ASP A 189 -9.08 3.61 -8.12
CA ASP A 189 -10.00 2.70 -8.83
C ASP A 189 -11.16 2.20 -7.94
N HIS A 190 -10.95 2.14 -6.62
CA HIS A 190 -11.98 1.73 -5.67
C HIS A 190 -12.97 2.86 -5.36
N LEU A 191 -12.46 4.07 -5.12
CA LEU A 191 -13.29 5.27 -4.85
C LEU A 191 -13.95 5.81 -6.13
N TRP A 192 -13.30 5.62 -7.28
CA TRP A 192 -13.80 5.95 -8.62
C TRP A 192 -13.81 4.72 -9.53
N PRO A 193 -14.89 3.92 -9.47
CA PRO A 193 -15.13 2.87 -10.44
C PRO A 193 -15.15 3.42 -11.88
N ALA A 194 -15.02 2.53 -12.88
CA ALA A 194 -14.88 2.91 -14.29
C ALA A 194 -15.98 3.86 -14.82
N ASP A 195 -17.19 3.78 -14.26
CA ASP A 195 -18.33 4.62 -14.65
C ASP A 195 -18.43 5.94 -13.86
N SER A 196 -17.44 6.25 -13.02
CA SER A 196 -17.46 7.45 -12.19
C SER A 196 -17.25 8.71 -13.04
N PRO A 197 -18.11 9.75 -12.92
CA PRO A 197 -17.94 11.00 -13.65
C PRO A 197 -16.71 11.80 -13.21
N PHE A 198 -16.06 11.38 -12.13
CA PHE A 198 -14.90 12.05 -11.53
C PHE A 198 -13.56 11.37 -11.87
N ARG A 199 -13.57 10.26 -12.61
CA ARG A 199 -12.34 9.59 -13.04
C ARG A 199 -11.64 10.44 -14.10
N THR A 200 -10.53 11.07 -13.74
CA THR A 200 -9.70 11.81 -14.71
C THR A 200 -8.84 10.84 -15.50
N GLY A 201 -8.99 10.82 -16.83
CA GLY A 201 -8.16 10.02 -17.74
C GLY A 201 -8.81 8.68 -18.14
N ALA A 202 -9.83 8.74 -18.97
CA ALA A 202 -10.19 7.64 -19.86
C ALA A 202 -9.85 8.10 -21.28
N ASP A 203 -8.60 7.88 -21.70
CA ASP A 203 -8.14 7.75 -23.08
C ASP A 203 -6.74 7.11 -23.09
#